data_AF-A0A2I8VF03-F1
#
_entry.id   AF-A0A2I8VF03-F1
#
_cell.length_a   1.000
_cell.length_b   1.000
_cell.length_c   1.000
_cell.angle_alpha   90.00
_cell.angle_beta   90.00
_cell.angle_gamma   90.00
#
_symmetry.space_group_name_H-M   'P 1'
#
loop_
_entity.id
_entity.type
_entity.pdbx_description
1 polymer ?
#
loop_
_entity_poly.entity_id
_entity_poly.type
_entity_poly.pdbx_seq_one_letter_code
_entity_poly.pdbx_strand_id
1 'polypeptide(L)'
;MRLLPPRESSRLAVVGLVAANAVPLVGVALLGWQLSVVMVIYWLESGVIGALNVPKVLLAAGSEVPENFNATINGRQVDLSGPTEPRDGLHLYPENTPIAGFFVMHYGIFWVVHGVFVFTLFAPSPFSNAFGLSTVLLGLGGMVVSHAGSFLVNFVGNEEYRATSPGLQMKEPYRRVIVLHVTIVLGAFVVTAVGAPVAALLLLVGLKTATDLHAHLKEHRRAAERRRERVKTGERDRRAESIEVG
;
A
#
# COMPACT_ATOMS: atom_id res chain seq x y z
N MET A 1 12.46 -36.03 4.82
CA MET A 1 13.53 -35.14 5.33
C MET A 1 13.66 -34.02 4.29
N ARG A 2 13.38 -32.72 4.50
CA ARG A 2 13.35 -31.85 5.69
C ARG A 2 11.96 -31.26 5.92
N LEU A 3 11.53 -31.27 7.19
CA LEU A 3 10.42 -30.48 7.71
C LEU A 3 10.89 -29.02 7.80
N LEU A 4 10.23 -28.09 7.11
CA LEU A 4 10.30 -26.68 7.48
C LEU A 4 9.10 -26.36 8.39
N PRO A 5 9.29 -25.86 9.61
CA PRO A 5 8.21 -25.52 10.52
C PRO A 5 7.70 -24.09 10.23
N PRO A 6 6.39 -23.83 9.98
CA PRO A 6 5.92 -22.46 9.88
C PRO A 6 5.31 -22.02 11.22
N ARG A 7 6.18 -21.81 12.21
CA ARG A 7 5.89 -20.93 13.36
C ARG A 7 6.85 -19.75 13.45
N GLU A 8 8.03 -19.86 12.84
CA GLU A 8 9.06 -18.82 12.87
C GLU A 8 8.81 -17.66 11.90
N SER A 9 8.15 -17.92 10.75
CA SER A 9 7.86 -16.86 9.77
C SER A 9 6.92 -15.78 10.31
N SER A 10 5.98 -16.14 11.18
CA SER A 10 5.07 -15.18 11.82
C SER A 10 5.79 -14.28 12.83
N ARG A 11 6.71 -14.84 13.64
CA ARG A 11 7.48 -14.05 14.62
C ARG A 11 8.50 -13.15 13.95
N LEU A 12 9.20 -13.65 12.92
CA LEU A 12 10.14 -12.86 12.15
C LEU A 12 9.44 -11.76 11.34
N ALA A 13 8.25 -12.03 10.78
CA ALA A 13 7.44 -11.00 10.12
C ALA A 13 6.95 -9.93 11.10
N VAL A 14 6.51 -10.31 12.31
CA VAL A 14 6.11 -9.35 13.36
C VAL A 14 7.29 -8.53 13.86
N VAL A 15 8.44 -9.16 14.10
CA VAL A 15 9.67 -8.45 14.50
C VAL A 15 10.15 -7.51 13.40
N GLY A 16 10.13 -7.95 12.14
CA GLY A 16 10.44 -7.12 10.99
C GLY A 16 9.49 -5.93 10.85
N LEU A 17 8.20 -6.13 11.06
CA LEU A 17 7.17 -5.07 11.02
C LEU A 17 7.38 -4.03 12.14
N VAL A 18 7.62 -4.50 13.37
CA VAL A 18 7.88 -3.61 14.51
C VAL A 18 9.20 -2.86 14.31
N ALA A 19 10.24 -3.53 13.84
CA ALA A 19 11.53 -2.89 13.54
C ALA A 19 11.40 -1.83 12.44
N ALA A 20 10.70 -2.12 11.35
CA ALA A 20 10.47 -1.18 10.25
C ALA A 20 9.72 0.08 10.73
N ASN A 21 8.71 -0.07 11.58
CA ASN A 21 7.97 1.05 12.17
C ASN A 21 8.77 1.80 13.26
N ALA A 22 9.80 1.20 13.85
CA ALA A 22 10.68 1.85 14.81
C ALA A 22 11.77 2.71 14.15
N VAL A 23 12.12 2.47 12.88
CA VAL A 23 13.16 3.23 12.16
C VAL A 23 12.90 4.75 12.18
N PRO A 24 11.69 5.26 11.86
CA PRO A 24 11.42 6.69 11.92
C PRO A 24 11.55 7.26 13.34
N LEU A 25 11.15 6.47 14.35
CA LEU A 25 11.22 6.88 15.75
C LEU A 25 12.67 6.96 16.24
N VAL A 26 13.48 5.97 15.91
CA VAL A 26 14.92 5.94 16.18
C VAL A 26 15.64 7.07 15.43
N GLY A 27 15.26 7.32 14.18
CA GLY A 27 15.80 8.42 13.38
C GLY A 27 15.55 9.79 14.03
N VAL A 28 14.33 10.03 14.52
CA VAL A 28 14.01 11.28 15.22
C VAL A 28 14.71 11.37 16.58
N ALA A 29 14.69 10.29 17.36
CA ALA A 29 15.18 10.30 18.74
C ALA A 29 16.72 10.27 18.86
N LEU A 30 17.42 9.56 17.97
CA LEU A 30 18.86 9.33 18.06
C LEU A 30 19.68 9.97 16.94
N LEU A 31 19.09 10.15 15.76
CA LEU A 31 19.79 10.66 14.57
C LEU A 31 19.42 12.12 14.23
N GLY A 32 18.62 12.77 15.09
CA GLY A 32 18.20 14.16 14.90
C GLY A 32 17.33 14.39 13.66
N TRP A 33 16.64 13.36 13.16
CA TRP A 33 15.76 13.53 12.00
C TRP A 33 14.67 14.54 12.34
N GLN A 34 14.56 15.56 11.51
CA GLN A 34 13.50 16.53 11.64
C GLN A 34 12.18 15.89 11.17
N LEU A 35 11.14 16.00 12.00
CA LEU A 35 9.79 15.52 11.68
C LEU A 35 9.30 16.07 10.34
N SER A 36 9.61 17.34 10.05
CA SER A 36 9.30 18.02 8.80
C SER A 36 9.83 17.26 7.58
N VAL A 37 11.10 16.85 7.61
CA VAL A 37 11.77 16.10 6.53
C VAL A 37 11.13 14.72 6.35
N VAL A 38 10.84 14.02 7.45
CA VAL A 38 10.20 12.70 7.42
C VAL A 38 8.81 12.78 6.79
N MET A 39 8.00 13.77 7.16
CA MET A 39 6.65 13.96 6.61
C MET A 39 6.70 14.27 5.11
N VAL A 40 7.64 15.10 4.67
CA VAL A 40 7.85 15.40 3.24
C VAL A 40 8.25 14.16 2.47
N ILE A 41 9.14 13.30 3.01
CA ILE A 41 9.52 12.04 2.38
C ILE A 41 8.31 11.12 2.19
N TYR A 42 7.47 10.95 3.22
CA TYR A 42 6.27 10.12 3.11
C TYR A 42 5.24 10.68 2.11
N TRP A 43 5.10 12.01 2.04
CA TRP A 43 4.26 12.67 1.05
C TRP A 43 4.79 12.46 -0.38
N LEU A 44 6.10 12.59 -0.58
CA LEU A 44 6.75 12.32 -1.87
C LEU A 44 6.60 10.86 -2.29
N GLU A 45 6.75 9.92 -1.36
CA GLU A 45 6.58 8.49 -1.63
C GLU A 45 5.18 8.17 -2.14
N SER A 46 4.16 8.82 -1.56
CA SER A 46 2.78 8.72 -2.05
C SER A 46 2.66 9.28 -3.48
N GLY A 47 3.40 10.34 -3.81
CA GLY A 47 3.47 10.89 -5.17
C GLY A 47 4.11 9.92 -6.16
N VAL A 48 5.26 9.33 -5.82
CA VAL A 48 5.97 8.34 -6.63
C VAL A 48 5.10 7.12 -6.90
N ILE A 49 4.41 6.61 -5.88
CA ILE A 49 3.48 5.48 -6.03
C ILE A 49 2.33 5.84 -6.94
N GLY A 50 1.73 7.03 -6.78
CA GLY A 50 0.68 7.51 -7.66
C GLY A 50 1.14 7.60 -9.11
N ALA A 51 2.31 8.20 -9.35
CA ALA A 51 2.89 8.35 -10.67
C ALA A 51 3.16 6.99 -11.34
N LEU A 52 3.75 6.04 -10.61
CA LEU A 52 3.99 4.67 -11.12
C LEU A 52 2.72 3.85 -11.26
N ASN A 53 1.63 4.22 -10.59
CA ASN A 53 0.34 3.55 -10.74
C ASN A 53 -0.32 3.85 -12.09
N VAL A 54 -0.07 5.03 -12.68
CA VAL A 54 -0.62 5.42 -13.98
C VAL A 54 -0.24 4.42 -15.08
N PRO A 55 1.04 4.12 -15.35
CA PRO A 55 1.39 3.11 -16.35
C PRO A 55 0.89 1.71 -15.95
N LYS A 56 0.83 1.36 -14.66
CA LYS A 56 0.25 0.08 -14.23
C LYS A 56 -1.22 -0.06 -14.63
N VAL A 57 -2.02 0.99 -14.47
CA VAL A 57 -3.43 1.01 -14.91
C VAL A 57 -3.52 0.88 -16.43
N LEU A 58 -2.67 1.57 -17.18
CA LEU A 58 -2.66 1.49 -18.64
C LEU A 58 -2.22 0.13 -19.19
N LEU A 59 -1.40 -0.60 -18.45
CA LEU A 59 -0.90 -1.94 -18.80
C LEU A 59 -1.82 -3.08 -18.31
N ALA A 60 -2.72 -2.80 -17.37
CA ALA A 60 -3.58 -3.79 -16.72
C ALA A 60 -4.55 -4.44 -17.73
N ALA A 61 -4.59 -5.77 -17.72
CA ALA A 61 -5.36 -6.59 -18.65
C ALA A 61 -6.35 -7.56 -17.97
N GLY A 62 -6.34 -7.65 -16.64
CA GLY A 62 -7.20 -8.57 -15.90
C GLY A 62 -8.68 -8.18 -15.94
N SER A 63 -9.57 -9.16 -15.85
CA SER A 63 -11.03 -8.94 -15.92
C SER A 63 -11.70 -8.83 -14.56
N GLU A 64 -11.02 -9.14 -13.46
CA GLU A 64 -11.61 -9.13 -12.11
C GLU A 64 -11.93 -7.71 -11.64
N VAL A 65 -13.22 -7.37 -11.51
CA VAL A 65 -13.67 -6.06 -11.04
C VAL A 65 -13.98 -6.10 -9.54
N PRO A 66 -13.64 -5.05 -8.75
CA PRO A 66 -14.03 -4.99 -7.36
C PRO A 66 -15.56 -4.90 -7.19
N GLU A 67 -16.19 -5.85 -6.47
CA GLU A 67 -17.65 -5.93 -6.27
C GLU A 67 -18.34 -4.62 -5.83
N ASN A 68 -17.63 -3.79 -5.06
CA ASN A 68 -18.16 -2.55 -4.47
C ASN A 68 -17.64 -1.27 -5.15
N PHE A 69 -17.29 -1.32 -6.44
CA PHE A 69 -16.80 -0.15 -7.15
C PHE A 69 -17.50 0.04 -8.46
N ASN A 70 -18.49 0.92 -8.46
CA ASN A 70 -19.22 1.32 -9.64
C ASN A 70 -18.93 2.80 -9.87
N ALA A 71 -18.38 3.12 -11.04
CA ALA A 71 -18.23 4.49 -11.49
C ALA A 71 -19.20 4.72 -12.66
N THR A 72 -19.92 5.84 -12.65
CA THR A 72 -20.81 6.21 -13.74
C THR A 72 -20.39 7.54 -14.33
N ILE A 73 -20.19 7.62 -15.64
CA ILE A 73 -19.93 8.86 -16.37
C ILE A 73 -21.14 9.08 -17.30
N ASN A 74 -21.83 10.22 -17.16
CA ASN A 74 -23.04 10.56 -17.92
C ASN A 74 -24.12 9.46 -17.87
N GLY A 75 -24.31 8.84 -16.71
CA GLY A 75 -25.31 7.78 -16.50
C GLY A 75 -24.93 6.40 -17.08
N ARG A 76 -23.78 6.27 -17.75
CA ARG A 76 -23.25 4.98 -18.22
C ARG A 76 -22.22 4.45 -17.22
N GLN A 77 -22.30 3.16 -16.87
CA GLN A 77 -21.26 2.53 -16.07
C GLN A 77 -19.94 2.50 -16.85
N VAL A 78 -18.87 2.91 -16.18
CA VAL A 78 -17.50 2.78 -16.67
C VAL A 78 -17.11 1.32 -16.50
N ASP A 79 -16.70 0.69 -17.59
CA ASP A 79 -16.10 -0.63 -17.52
C ASP A 79 -14.75 -0.52 -16.81
N LEU A 80 -14.61 -1.27 -15.72
CA LEU A 80 -13.43 -1.31 -14.87
C LEU A 80 -12.63 -2.60 -15.07
N SER A 81 -13.17 -3.51 -15.88
CA SER A 81 -12.48 -4.71 -16.32
C SER A 81 -11.41 -4.33 -17.35
N GLY A 82 -10.51 -5.27 -17.60
CA GLY A 82 -9.49 -5.15 -18.63
C GLY A 82 -10.09 -5.12 -20.04
N PRO A 83 -9.23 -4.99 -21.06
CA PRO A 83 -9.63 -4.98 -22.46
C PRO A 83 -10.37 -6.27 -22.82
N THR A 84 -11.37 -6.18 -23.70
CA THR A 84 -12.17 -7.33 -24.16
C THR A 84 -11.34 -8.39 -24.87
N GLU A 85 -10.27 -7.98 -25.55
CA GLU A 85 -9.31 -8.85 -26.23
C GLU A 85 -7.89 -8.54 -25.71
N PRO A 86 -7.47 -9.17 -24.60
CA PRO A 86 -6.12 -9.02 -24.09
C PRO A 86 -5.11 -9.52 -25.12
N ARG A 87 -4.08 -8.71 -25.40
CA ARG A 87 -3.00 -9.09 -26.31
C ARG A 87 -1.94 -9.88 -25.56
N ASP A 88 -1.28 -10.79 -26.27
CA ASP A 88 -0.09 -11.45 -25.77
C ASP A 88 1.08 -10.46 -25.65
N GLY A 89 1.57 -10.28 -24.42
CA GLY A 89 2.73 -9.45 -24.10
C GLY A 89 2.38 -8.08 -23.50
N LEU A 90 3.41 -7.22 -23.40
CA LEU A 90 3.31 -5.91 -22.78
C LEU A 90 2.72 -4.88 -23.77
N HIS A 91 1.47 -4.46 -23.53
CA HIS A 91 0.77 -3.47 -24.35
C HIS A 91 0.11 -2.41 -23.47
N LEU A 92 0.11 -1.17 -23.93
CA LEU A 92 -0.73 -0.11 -23.36
C LEU A 92 -2.11 -0.19 -23.98
N TYR A 93 -3.14 -0.21 -23.15
CA TYR A 93 -4.54 -0.31 -23.56
C TYR A 93 -5.19 1.09 -23.51
N PRO A 94 -5.47 1.73 -24.66
CA PRO A 94 -6.15 3.02 -24.70
C PRO A 94 -7.53 2.98 -24.02
N GLU A 95 -8.18 1.81 -23.98
CA GLU A 95 -9.43 1.57 -23.27
C GLU A 95 -9.33 1.92 -21.77
N ASN A 96 -8.14 1.81 -21.19
CA ASN A 96 -7.88 2.11 -19.78
C ASN A 96 -7.65 3.62 -19.52
N THR A 97 -7.56 4.45 -20.57
CA THR A 97 -7.27 5.89 -20.45
C THR A 97 -8.28 6.65 -19.59
N PRO A 98 -9.60 6.43 -19.69
CA PRO A 98 -10.58 7.10 -18.83
C PRO A 98 -10.36 6.80 -17.34
N ILE A 99 -10.01 5.54 -17.00
CA ILE A 99 -9.73 5.10 -15.63
C ILE A 99 -8.44 5.75 -15.12
N ALA A 100 -7.38 5.73 -15.94
CA ALA A 100 -6.12 6.39 -15.62
C ALA A 100 -6.29 7.91 -15.45
N GLY A 101 -7.10 8.55 -16.30
CA GLY A 101 -7.42 9.97 -16.20
C GLY A 101 -8.22 10.32 -14.93
N PHE A 102 -9.24 9.52 -14.61
CA PHE A 102 -9.98 9.65 -13.35
C PHE A 102 -9.04 9.51 -12.15
N PHE A 103 -8.16 8.50 -12.18
CA PHE A 103 -7.16 8.27 -11.14
C PHE A 103 -6.25 9.49 -10.96
N VAL A 104 -5.61 9.98 -12.04
CA VAL A 104 -4.72 11.14 -12.00
C VAL A 104 -5.43 12.36 -11.42
N MET A 105 -6.67 12.63 -11.86
CA MET A 105 -7.45 13.76 -11.36
C MET A 105 -7.81 13.59 -9.88
N HIS A 106 -8.47 12.49 -9.49
CA HIS A 106 -8.92 12.29 -8.12
C HIS A 106 -7.74 12.14 -7.17
N TYR A 107 -6.84 11.19 -7.44
CA TYR A 107 -5.65 10.97 -6.61
C TYR A 107 -4.77 12.22 -6.55
N GLY A 108 -4.60 12.92 -7.67
CA GLY A 108 -3.83 14.17 -7.74
C GLY A 108 -4.41 15.27 -6.86
N ILE A 109 -5.72 15.48 -6.88
CA ILE A 109 -6.40 16.45 -5.98
C ILE A 109 -6.14 16.08 -4.52
N PHE A 110 -6.36 14.82 -4.14
CA PHE A 110 -6.10 14.38 -2.76
C PHE A 110 -4.62 14.54 -2.38
N TRP A 111 -3.69 14.22 -3.27
CA TRP A 111 -2.25 14.34 -3.02
C TRP A 111 -1.80 15.80 -2.84
N VAL A 112 -2.33 16.72 -3.65
CA VAL A 112 -2.05 18.17 -3.53
C VAL A 112 -2.65 18.73 -2.24
N VAL A 113 -3.93 18.48 -1.98
CA VAL A 113 -4.60 18.94 -0.76
C VAL A 113 -3.87 18.43 0.47
N HIS A 114 -3.49 17.15 0.47
CA HIS A 114 -2.67 16.58 1.55
C HIS A 114 -1.32 17.26 1.69
N GLY A 115 -0.65 17.57 0.57
CA GLY A 115 0.58 18.34 0.55
C GLY A 115 0.42 19.69 1.25
N VAL A 116 -0.68 20.41 1.01
CA VAL A 116 -0.98 21.66 1.73
C VAL A 116 -0.99 21.44 3.24
N PHE A 117 -1.64 20.39 3.76
CA PHE A 117 -1.62 20.08 5.20
C PHE A 117 -0.21 19.76 5.71
N VAL A 118 0.55 18.96 4.97
CA VAL A 118 1.93 18.60 5.34
C VAL A 118 2.82 19.84 5.44
N PHE A 119 2.84 20.68 4.42
CA PHE A 119 3.71 21.87 4.39
C PHE A 119 3.24 22.98 5.34
N THR A 120 1.93 23.13 5.58
CA THR A 120 1.43 24.17 6.48
C THR A 120 1.51 23.78 7.96
N LEU A 121 1.24 22.52 8.30
CA LEU A 121 1.14 22.09 9.70
C LEU A 121 2.42 21.44 10.25
N PHE A 122 3.18 20.75 9.40
CA PHE A 122 4.29 19.91 9.86
C PHE A 122 5.65 20.29 9.26
N ALA A 123 5.66 20.91 8.08
CA ALA A 123 6.87 21.21 7.33
C ALA A 123 6.82 22.58 6.64
N PRO A 124 6.78 23.70 7.39
CA PRO A 124 6.78 25.04 6.79
C PRO A 124 8.13 25.41 6.14
N SER A 125 9.24 24.79 6.58
CA SER A 125 10.58 25.07 6.07
C SER A 125 11.51 23.84 6.00
N PRO A 126 11.09 22.73 5.37
CA PRO A 126 11.81 21.44 5.39
C PRO A 126 13.14 21.48 4.63
N PHE A 127 13.33 22.50 3.78
CA PHE A 127 14.52 22.70 2.95
C PHE A 127 15.38 23.87 3.42
N SER A 128 15.15 24.37 4.64
CA SER A 128 15.88 25.53 5.19
C SER A 128 17.38 25.27 5.42
N ASN A 129 17.82 24.01 5.44
CA ASN A 129 19.23 23.66 5.53
C ASN A 129 19.60 22.59 4.49
N ALA A 130 20.88 22.58 4.10
CA ALA A 130 21.42 21.66 3.10
C ALA A 130 21.27 20.18 3.50
N PHE A 131 21.28 19.89 4.81
CA PHE A 131 21.07 18.55 5.34
C PHE A 131 19.64 18.05 5.08
N GLY A 132 18.62 18.88 5.31
CA GLY A 132 17.22 18.55 5.02
C GLY A 132 17.00 18.29 3.53
N LEU A 133 17.51 19.18 2.67
CA LEU A 133 17.41 19.02 1.22
C LEU A 133 18.07 17.73 0.72
N SER A 134 19.32 17.47 1.14
CA SER A 134 20.05 16.26 0.73
C SER A 134 19.36 14.98 1.23
N THR A 135 18.84 14.98 2.45
CA THR A 135 18.08 13.84 2.99
C THR A 135 16.83 13.55 2.17
N VAL A 136 16.08 14.60 1.77
CA VAL A 136 14.91 14.44 0.91
C VAL A 136 15.28 13.92 -0.47
N LEU A 137 16.35 14.45 -1.09
CA LEU A 137 16.80 14.01 -2.41
C LEU A 137 17.30 12.56 -2.40
N LEU A 138 18.05 12.15 -1.37
CA LEU A 138 18.49 10.77 -1.19
C LEU A 138 17.31 9.83 -0.95
N GLY A 139 16.37 10.24 -0.08
CA GLY A 139 15.14 9.51 0.15
C GLY A 139 14.32 9.34 -1.13
N LEU A 140 14.19 10.41 -1.92
CA LEU A 140 13.51 10.41 -3.22
C LEU A 140 14.17 9.49 -4.24
N GLY A 141 15.49 9.56 -4.38
CA GLY A 141 16.24 8.65 -5.24
C GLY A 141 16.02 7.19 -4.84
N GLY A 142 16.15 6.88 -3.54
CA GLY A 142 15.95 5.53 -3.00
C GLY A 142 14.54 4.99 -3.24
N MET A 143 13.49 5.78 -2.98
CA MET A 143 12.10 5.36 -3.20
C MET A 143 11.78 5.18 -4.69
N VAL A 144 12.30 6.05 -5.57
CA VAL A 144 12.09 5.92 -7.02
C VAL A 144 12.74 4.65 -7.53
N VAL A 145 13.99 4.39 -7.16
CA VAL A 145 14.71 3.17 -7.55
C VAL A 145 13.99 1.92 -7.03
N SER A 146 13.59 1.92 -5.75
CA SER A 146 12.87 0.80 -5.13
C SER A 146 11.53 0.51 -5.83
N HIS A 147 10.70 1.54 -6.03
CA HIS A 147 9.37 1.36 -6.62
C HIS A 147 9.42 1.10 -8.12
N ALA A 148 10.32 1.77 -8.86
CA ALA A 148 10.52 1.49 -10.28
C ALA A 148 11.08 0.07 -10.47
N GLY A 149 12.03 -0.35 -9.65
CA GLY A 149 12.54 -1.73 -9.66
C GLY A 149 11.43 -2.75 -9.39
N SER A 150 10.59 -2.53 -8.38
CA SER A 150 9.43 -3.38 -8.12
C SER A 150 8.41 -3.37 -9.27
N PHE A 151 8.21 -2.24 -9.94
CA PHE A 151 7.34 -2.17 -11.12
C PHE A 151 7.92 -3.01 -12.28
N LEU A 152 9.20 -2.86 -12.58
CA LEU A 152 9.83 -3.57 -13.69
C LEU A 152 9.94 -5.08 -13.43
N VAL A 153 10.35 -5.49 -12.22
CA VAL A 153 10.56 -6.91 -11.91
C VAL A 153 9.25 -7.63 -11.63
N ASN A 154 8.41 -7.08 -10.75
CA ASN A 154 7.20 -7.78 -10.32
C ASN A 154 6.07 -7.55 -11.31
N PHE A 155 5.74 -6.28 -11.57
CA PHE A 155 4.55 -5.98 -12.36
C PHE A 155 4.72 -6.34 -13.84
N VAL A 156 5.86 -5.98 -14.44
CA VAL A 156 6.18 -6.29 -15.84
C VAL A 156 6.81 -7.68 -15.97
N GLY A 157 7.87 -7.97 -15.21
CA GLY A 157 8.64 -9.22 -15.32
C GLY A 157 7.87 -10.49 -14.92
N ASN A 158 7.08 -10.45 -13.84
CA ASN A 158 6.23 -11.57 -13.44
C ASN A 158 4.83 -11.53 -14.08
N GLU A 159 4.60 -10.63 -15.04
CA GLU A 159 3.35 -10.49 -15.79
C GLU A 159 2.09 -10.25 -14.93
N GLU A 160 2.22 -9.62 -13.75
CA GLU A 160 1.07 -9.29 -12.89
C GLU A 160 0.03 -8.42 -13.61
N TYR A 161 0.46 -7.65 -14.62
CA TYR A 161 -0.42 -6.87 -15.49
C TYR A 161 -1.51 -7.72 -16.17
N ARG A 162 -1.25 -9.01 -16.43
CA ARG A 162 -2.24 -9.91 -17.05
C ARG A 162 -3.39 -10.27 -16.12
N ALA A 163 -3.11 -10.42 -14.83
CA ALA A 163 -4.10 -10.83 -13.83
C ALA A 163 -4.82 -9.63 -13.19
N THR A 164 -4.21 -8.44 -13.24
CA THR A 164 -4.72 -7.26 -12.54
C THR A 164 -5.63 -6.45 -13.45
N SER A 165 -6.84 -6.13 -12.99
CA SER A 165 -7.73 -5.23 -13.73
C SER A 165 -7.39 -3.76 -13.53
N PRO A 166 -7.71 -2.90 -14.51
CA PRO A 166 -7.51 -1.45 -14.39
C PRO A 166 -8.20 -0.86 -13.16
N GLY A 167 -9.43 -1.29 -12.88
CA GLY A 167 -10.20 -0.85 -11.72
C GLY A 167 -9.60 -1.30 -10.38
N LEU A 168 -9.05 -2.51 -10.31
CA LEU A 168 -8.34 -2.98 -9.11
C LEU A 168 -7.04 -2.22 -8.91
N GLN A 169 -6.25 -2.06 -9.97
CA GLN A 169 -4.98 -1.34 -9.93
C GLN A 169 -5.17 0.14 -9.56
N MET A 170 -6.27 0.76 -9.98
CA MET A 170 -6.59 2.12 -9.60
C MET A 170 -6.72 2.29 -8.07
N LYS A 171 -7.26 1.29 -7.37
CA LYS A 171 -7.51 1.35 -5.92
C LYS A 171 -6.28 1.14 -5.05
N GLU A 172 -5.27 0.48 -5.58
CA GLU A 172 -4.05 0.07 -4.85
C GLU A 172 -3.47 1.22 -3.99
N PRO A 173 -3.23 2.43 -4.54
CA PRO A 173 -2.65 3.53 -3.77
C PRO A 173 -3.55 4.08 -2.65
N TYR A 174 -4.88 3.97 -2.76
CA TYR A 174 -5.81 4.58 -1.82
C TYR A 174 -5.71 3.98 -0.42
N ARG A 175 -5.47 2.66 -0.32
CA ARG A 175 -5.30 1.99 0.97
C ARG A 175 -4.19 2.64 1.79
N ARG A 176 -3.09 3.00 1.12
CA ARG A 176 -1.95 3.66 1.75
C ARG A 176 -2.26 5.10 2.13
N VAL A 177 -2.84 5.88 1.20
CA VAL A 177 -3.16 7.29 1.42
C VAL A 177 -4.16 7.48 2.56
N ILE A 178 -5.17 6.62 2.67
CA ILE A 178 -6.16 6.67 3.75
C ILE A 178 -5.49 6.45 5.11
N VAL A 179 -4.66 5.41 5.24
CA VAL A 179 -3.93 5.15 6.49
C VAL A 179 -3.09 6.36 6.87
N LEU A 180 -2.37 6.94 5.91
CA LEU A 180 -1.52 8.11 6.13
C LEU A 180 -2.31 9.36 6.51
N HIS A 181 -3.49 9.61 5.91
CA HIS A 181 -4.36 10.72 6.29
C HIS A 181 -4.91 10.57 7.70
N VAL A 182 -5.44 9.38 8.04
CA VAL A 182 -5.97 9.10 9.39
C VAL A 182 -4.86 9.30 10.43
N THR A 183 -3.67 8.79 10.11
CA THR A 183 -2.45 8.95 10.90
C THR A 183 -2.14 10.43 11.12
N ILE A 184 -2.00 11.23 10.05
CA ILE A 184 -1.65 12.66 10.15
C ILE A 184 -2.72 13.49 10.85
N VAL A 185 -4.02 13.25 10.60
CA VAL A 185 -5.11 14.00 11.24
C VAL A 185 -5.16 13.72 12.75
N LEU A 186 -5.07 12.45 13.15
CA LEU A 186 -5.00 12.08 14.56
C LEU A 186 -3.73 12.64 15.22
N GLY A 187 -2.59 12.55 14.52
CA GLY A 187 -1.32 13.11 14.97
C GLY A 187 -1.40 14.62 15.19
N ALA A 188 -1.97 15.37 14.25
CA ALA A 188 -2.17 16.81 14.36
C ALA A 188 -2.98 17.17 15.62
N PHE A 189 -4.10 16.46 15.84
CA PHE A 189 -4.96 16.69 17.00
C PHE A 189 -4.24 16.42 18.33
N VAL A 190 -3.37 15.40 18.36
CA VAL A 190 -2.54 15.11 19.54
C VAL A 190 -1.46 16.17 19.74
N VAL A 191 -0.78 16.62 18.68
CA VAL A 191 0.22 17.71 18.77
C VAL A 191 -0.44 18.96 19.36
N THR A 192 -1.60 19.36 18.85
CA THR A 192 -2.28 20.58 19.31
C THR A 192 -2.82 20.44 20.73
N ALA A 193 -3.26 19.25 21.14
CA ALA A 193 -3.76 19.01 22.49
C ALA A 193 -2.65 18.90 23.55
N VAL A 194 -1.51 18.27 23.21
CA VAL A 194 -0.42 17.96 24.17
C VAL A 194 0.70 19.01 24.13
N GLY A 195 0.83 19.76 23.04
CA GLY A 195 1.86 20.79 22.87
C GLY A 195 3.29 20.25 22.68
N ALA A 196 3.47 18.92 22.68
CA ALA A 196 4.78 18.27 22.55
C ALA A 196 4.85 17.42 21.27
N PRO A 197 5.63 17.83 20.24
CA PRO A 197 5.76 17.10 18.97
C PRO A 197 6.22 15.65 19.12
N VAL A 198 7.04 15.36 20.13
CA VAL A 198 7.59 14.02 20.40
C VAL A 198 6.50 13.06 20.92
N ALA A 199 5.59 13.53 21.79
CA ALA A 199 4.51 12.70 22.31
C ALA A 199 3.52 12.29 21.21
N ALA A 200 3.24 13.19 20.28
CA ALA A 200 2.40 12.90 19.13
C ALA A 200 3.04 11.89 18.17
N LEU A 201 4.37 11.99 17.96
CA LEU A 201 5.12 11.05 17.13
C LEU A 201 5.13 9.64 17.73
N LEU A 202 5.30 9.54 19.04
CA LEU A 202 5.18 8.28 19.78
C LEU A 202 3.78 7.67 19.66
N LEU A 203 2.73 8.49 19.78
CA LEU A 203 1.34 8.04 19.69
C LEU A 203 0.97 7.61 18.26
N LEU A 204 1.43 8.36 17.26
CA LEU A 204 1.32 8.05 15.82
C LEU A 204 1.95 6.71 15.48
N VAL A 205 3.22 6.52 15.84
CA VAL A 205 3.96 5.29 15.59
C VAL A 205 3.32 4.13 16.35
N GLY A 206 2.88 4.36 17.59
CA GLY A 206 2.17 3.36 18.40
C GLY A 206 0.85 2.92 17.77
N LEU A 207 0.01 3.86 17.33
CA LEU A 207 -1.28 3.58 16.70
C LEU A 207 -1.09 2.83 15.38
N LYS A 208 -0.16 3.30 14.54
CA LYS A 208 0.16 2.65 13.27
C LYS A 208 0.66 1.21 13.47
N THR A 209 1.55 1.01 14.45
CA THR A 209 2.05 -0.33 14.79
C THR A 209 0.92 -1.22 15.26
N ALA A 210 0.00 -0.70 16.07
CA ALA A 210 -1.16 -1.44 16.54
C ALA A 210 -2.10 -1.84 15.40
N THR A 211 -2.39 -0.93 14.45
CA THR A 211 -3.24 -1.24 13.29
C THR A 211 -2.62 -2.26 12.36
N ASP A 212 -1.31 -2.12 12.08
CA ASP A 212 -0.58 -3.03 11.20
C ASP A 212 -0.49 -4.43 11.85
N LEU A 213 -0.27 -4.50 13.17
CA LEU A 213 -0.30 -5.76 13.93
C LEU A 213 -1.70 -6.40 13.93
N HIS A 214 -2.76 -5.61 14.13
CA HIS A 214 -4.12 -6.13 14.15
C HIS A 214 -4.52 -6.70 12.78
N ALA A 215 -4.13 -6.03 11.70
CA ALA A 215 -4.32 -6.52 10.33
C ALA A 215 -3.60 -7.85 10.12
N HIS A 216 -2.33 -7.95 10.55
CA HIS A 216 -1.54 -9.17 10.41
C HIS A 216 -2.13 -10.35 11.21
N LEU A 217 -2.57 -10.11 12.46
CA LEU A 217 -3.18 -11.15 13.30
C LEU A 217 -4.53 -11.64 12.73
N LYS A 218 -5.34 -10.73 12.19
CA LYS A 218 -6.61 -11.07 11.54
C LYS A 218 -6.40 -11.93 10.29
N GLU A 219 -5.33 -11.64 9.54
CA GLU A 219 -4.95 -12.41 8.36
C GLU A 219 -4.50 -13.83 8.72
N HIS A 220 -3.68 -13.98 9.77
CA HIS A 220 -3.30 -15.30 10.29
C HIS A 220 -4.48 -16.11 10.82
N ARG A 221 -5.44 -15.46 11.50
CA ARG A 221 -6.64 -16.15 12.00
C ARG A 221 -7.49 -16.70 10.85
N ARG A 222 -7.71 -15.89 9.81
CA ARG A 222 -8.42 -16.32 8.59
C ARG A 222 -7.69 -17.42 7.84
N ALA A 223 -6.36 -17.38 7.77
CA ALA A 223 -5.56 -18.44 7.14
C ALA A 223 -5.65 -19.77 7.93
N ALA A 224 -5.66 -19.71 9.26
CA ALA A 224 -5.83 -20.88 10.11
C ALA A 224 -7.23 -21.51 9.99
N GLU A 225 -8.29 -20.69 9.88
CA GLU A 225 -9.66 -21.12 9.65
C GLU A 225 -9.80 -21.85 8.29
N ARG A 226 -9.32 -21.25 7.18
CA ARG A 226 -9.33 -21.90 5.85
C ARG A 226 -8.55 -23.22 5.81
N ARG A 227 -7.44 -23.31 6.54
CA ARG A 227 -6.64 -24.54 6.63
C ARG A 227 -7.40 -25.65 7.36
N ARG A 228 -8.12 -25.32 8.44
CA ARG A 228 -8.96 -26.28 9.18
C ARG A 228 -10.12 -26.78 8.33
N GLU A 229 -10.75 -25.90 7.54
CA GLU A 229 -11.82 -26.28 6.62
C GLU A 229 -11.33 -27.23 5.52
N ARG A 230 -10.18 -26.94 4.88
CA ARG A 230 -9.58 -27.85 3.87
C ARG A 230 -9.25 -29.24 4.42
N VAL A 231 -8.76 -29.32 5.66
CA VAL A 231 -8.47 -30.62 6.31
C VAL A 231 -9.78 -31.38 6.58
N LYS A 232 -10.81 -30.72 7.11
CA LYS A 232 -12.12 -31.36 7.34
C LYS A 232 -12.77 -31.86 6.05
N THR A 233 -12.72 -31.09 4.97
CA THR A 233 -13.28 -31.51 3.67
C THR A 233 -12.53 -32.72 3.12
N GLY A 234 -11.20 -32.70 3.13
CA GLY A 234 -10.40 -33.85 2.66
C GLY A 234 -10.54 -35.11 3.51
N GLU A 235 -10.86 -35.00 4.80
CA GLU A 235 -11.19 -36.15 5.66
C GLU A 235 -12.58 -36.72 5.38
N ARG A 236 -13.56 -35.87 5.04
CA ARG A 236 -14.90 -36.31 4.62
C ARG A 236 -14.86 -37.04 3.28
N ASP A 237 -14.11 -36.52 2.31
CA ASP A 237 -13.98 -37.12 0.98
C ASP A 237 -13.32 -38.50 1.06
N ARG A 238 -12.23 -38.66 1.84
CA ARG A 238 -11.60 -39.97 2.06
C ARG A 238 -12.51 -40.98 2.75
N ARG A 239 -13.36 -40.52 3.68
CA ARG A 239 -14.36 -41.41 4.32
C ARG A 239 -15.44 -41.85 3.33
N ALA A 240 -15.91 -40.96 2.46
CA ALA A 240 -16.88 -41.30 1.44
C ALA A 240 -16.31 -42.32 0.44
N GLU A 241 -15.07 -42.11 -0.02
CA GLU A 241 -14.36 -43.00 -0.94
C GLU A 241 -14.14 -44.40 -0.31
N SER A 242 -13.86 -44.49 1.00
CA SER A 242 -13.72 -45.77 1.70
C SER A 242 -15.03 -46.56 1.87
N ILE A 243 -16.19 -45.90 1.76
CA ILE A 243 -17.52 -46.52 1.88
C ILE A 243 -18.00 -47.04 0.52
N GLU A 244 -17.60 -46.43 -0.60
CA GLU A 244 -18.00 -46.87 -1.94
C GLU A 244 -17.20 -48.08 -2.47
N VAL A 245 -16.01 -48.35 -1.91
CA VAL A 245 -15.10 -49.42 -2.37
C VAL A 245 -15.27 -50.73 -1.56
N GLY A 246 -16.10 -50.74 -0.52
CA GLY A 246 -16.40 -51.91 0.33
C GLY A 246 -17.76 -52.51 0.07
#